data_AF-A0A1F3BTT2-F1
#
_entry.id   AF-A0A1F3BTT2-F1
#
_cell.length_a   1.000
_cell.length_b   1.000
_cell.length_c   1.000
_cell.angle_alpha   90.00
_cell.angle_beta   90.00
_cell.angle_gamma   90.00
#
_symmetry.space_group_name_H-M   'P 1'
#
loop_
_entity.id
_entity.type
_entity.pdbx_description
1 polymer ?
#
loop_
_entity_poly.entity_id
_entity_poly.type
_entity_poly.pdbx_seq_one_letter_code
_entity_poly.pdbx_strand_id
1 'polypeptide(L)' 'MALAAVDRLDGSLAGYHAYHATRAELLRRLRQSQQSRAAYDKAIELAGNTTETAYLTRRRDHLR' A
#
# COMPACT_ATOMS: atom_id res chain seq x y z
N MET A 1 10.84 -9.45 12.11
CA MET A 1 9.42 -9.12 11.88
C MET A 1 9.32 -7.68 11.39
N ALA A 2 9.33 -7.48 10.06
CA ALA A 2 9.45 -6.15 9.46
C ALA A 2 8.15 -5.33 9.45
N LEU A 3 6.97 -5.97 9.60
CA LEU A 3 5.68 -5.28 9.63
C LEU A 3 5.46 -4.46 10.92
N ALA A 4 5.90 -4.98 12.06
CA ALA A 4 5.61 -4.38 13.36
C ALA A 4 6.25 -2.99 13.59
N ALA A 5 7.29 -2.64 12.83
CA ALA A 5 7.88 -1.31 12.87
C ALA A 5 7.05 -0.29 12.06
N VAL A 6 6.38 -0.76 11.00
CA VAL A 6 5.53 0.06 10.12
C VAL A 6 4.19 0.34 10.80
N ASP A 7 3.61 -0.66 11.47
CA ASP A 7 2.34 -0.51 12.21
C ASP A 7 2.42 0.46 13.40
N ARG A 8 3.63 0.79 13.90
CA ARG A 8 3.81 1.80 14.96
C ARG A 8 3.75 3.24 14.47
N LEU A 9 3.83 3.48 13.15
CA LEU A 9 3.71 4.82 12.54
C LEU A 9 2.28 5.15 12.08
N ASP A 10 1.31 4.24 12.27
CA ASP A 10 -0.05 4.32 11.74
C ASP A 10 -0.79 5.61 12.17
N GLY A 11 -0.52 6.13 13.38
CA GLY A 11 -1.29 7.22 13.97
C GLY A 11 -1.29 8.56 13.21
N SER A 12 -0.24 8.88 12.45
CA SER A 12 -0.15 10.13 11.66
C SER A 12 0.03 9.90 10.16
N LEU A 13 0.36 8.67 9.74
CA LEU A 13 0.58 8.31 8.34
C LEU A 13 -0.54 7.46 7.73
N ALA A 14 -1.56 7.04 8.50
CA ALA A 14 -2.70 6.28 7.98
C ALA A 14 -3.47 7.01 6.85
N GLY A 15 -3.39 8.36 6.81
CA GLY A 15 -3.96 9.18 5.73
C GLY A 15 -3.04 9.35 4.51
N TYR A 16 -1.78 8.91 4.59
CA TYR A 16 -0.83 9.00 3.49
C TYR A 16 -0.90 7.75 2.62
N HIS A 17 -1.25 7.92 1.36
CA HIS A 17 -1.21 6.86 0.34
C HIS A 17 0.15 6.11 0.31
N ALA A 18 1.25 6.79 0.60
CA ALA A 18 2.60 6.22 0.66
C ALA A 18 2.73 5.09 1.71
N TYR A 19 2.07 5.23 2.87
CA TYR A 19 2.07 4.20 3.93
C TYR A 19 1.44 2.91 3.43
N HIS A 20 0.24 3.02 2.86
CA HIS A 20 -0.50 1.89 2.31
C HIS A 20 0.23 1.24 1.14
N ALA A 21 0.93 2.03 0.31
CA ALA A 21 1.78 1.52 -0.76
C ALA A 21 2.99 0.73 -0.25
N THR A 22 3.65 1.19 0.83
CA THR A 22 4.75 0.45 1.47
C THR A 22 4.24 -0.84 2.11
N ARG A 23 3.11 -0.80 2.80
CA ARG A 23 2.46 -1.99 3.38
C ARG A 23 2.14 -3.01 2.29
N ALA A 24 1.60 -2.57 1.16
CA ALA A 24 1.30 -3.44 0.03
C ALA A 24 2.55 -4.16 -0.50
N GLU A 25 3.69 -3.46 -0.62
CA GLU A 25 4.95 -4.06 -1.07
C GLU A 25 5.52 -5.07 -0.09
N LEU A 26 5.39 -4.82 1.21
CA LEU A 26 5.80 -5.78 2.24
C LEU A 26 4.96 -7.05 2.18
N LEU A 27 3.63 -6.90 2.05
CA LEU A 27 2.70 -8.03 1.91
C LEU A 27 2.97 -8.84 0.63
N ARG A 28 3.37 -8.17 -0.47
CA ARG A 28 3.81 -8.85 -1.71
C ARG A 28 5.01 -9.74 -1.45
N ARG A 29 6.03 -9.23 -0.75
CA ARG A 29 7.23 -10.00 -0.39
C ARG A 29 6.91 -11.20 0.50
N LEU A 30 5.87 -11.10 1.33
CA LEU A 30 5.36 -12.18 2.17
C LEU A 30 4.42 -13.14 1.43
N ARG A 31 4.28 -13.03 0.10
CA ARG A 31 3.38 -13.86 -0.73
C ARG A 31 1.90 -13.73 -0.35
N GLN A 32 1.53 -12.65 0.36
CA GLN A 32 0.16 -12.34 0.75
C GLN A 32 -0.51 -11.44 -0.29
N SER A 33 -0.69 -11.95 -1.51
CA SER A 33 -1.15 -11.17 -2.67
C SER A 33 -2.51 -10.51 -2.46
N GLN A 34 -3.45 -11.17 -1.77
CA GLN A 34 -4.78 -10.60 -1.48
C GLN A 34 -4.71 -9.40 -0.54
N GLN A 35 -3.90 -9.49 0.53
CA GLN A 35 -3.72 -8.38 1.47
C GLN A 35 -2.91 -7.24 0.85
N SER A 36 -1.96 -7.58 -0.02
CA SER A 36 -1.19 -6.62 -0.81
C SER A 36 -2.11 -5.80 -1.74
N ARG A 37 -3.06 -6.46 -2.43
CA ARG A 37 -4.07 -5.77 -3.24
C ARG A 37 -4.95 -4.83 -2.42
N ALA A 38 -5.50 -5.29 -1.30
CA ALA A 38 -6.33 -4.45 -0.45
C ALA A 38 -5.58 -3.20 0.08
N ALA A 39 -4.28 -3.33 0.38
CA ALA A 39 -3.45 -2.20 0.77
C ALA A 39 -3.21 -1.23 -0.40
N TYR A 40 -3.02 -1.72 -1.62
CA TYR A 40 -2.95 -0.87 -2.81
C TYR A 40 -4.26 -0.14 -3.09
N ASP A 41 -5.41 -0.80 -2.92
CA ASP A 41 -6.72 -0.17 -3.09
C ASP A 41 -6.90 1.00 -2.11
N LYS A 42 -6.50 0.81 -0.84
CA LYS A 42 -6.52 1.88 0.15
C LYS A 42 -5.55 3.02 -0.18
N ALA A 43 -4.38 2.70 -0.72
CA ALA A 43 -3.44 3.70 -1.19
C ALA A 43 -4.03 4.55 -2.34
N ILE A 44 -4.75 3.91 -3.26
CA ILE A 44 -5.41 4.57 -4.39
C ILE A 44 -6.54 5.49 -3.90
N GLU A 45 -7.35 5.03 -2.95
CA GLU A 45 -8.42 5.86 -2.35
C GLU A 45 -7.89 7.13 -1.66
N LEU A 46 -6.69 7.06 -1.09
CA LEU A 46 -6.05 8.17 -0.37
C LEU A 46 -5.11 9.01 -1.25
N ALA A 47 -4.92 8.63 -2.51
CA ALA A 47 -4.09 9.39 -3.44
C ALA A 47 -4.80 10.69 -3.80
N GLY A 48 -4.10 11.82 -3.61
CA GLY A 48 -4.67 13.15 -3.83
C GLY A 48 -4.59 13.63 -5.28
N ASN A 49 -3.87 12.90 -6.14
CA ASN A 49 -3.72 13.26 -7.55
C ASN A 49 -3.79 12.05 -8.48
N THR A 50 -4.13 12.34 -9.74
CA THR A 50 -4.33 11.33 -10.79
C THR A 50 -3.05 10.59 -11.16
N THR A 51 -1.88 11.23 -11.02
CA THR A 51 -0.56 10.63 -11.28
C THR A 51 -0.24 9.52 -10.27
N GLU A 52 -0.44 9.77 -8.98
CA GLU A 52 -0.25 8.81 -7.89
C GLU A 52 -1.23 7.66 -8.02
N THR A 53 -2.51 7.93 -8.28
CA THR A 53 -3.52 6.90 -8.53
C THR A 53 -3.12 5.98 -9.69
N ALA A 54 -2.67 6.55 -10.82
CA ALA A 54 -2.23 5.76 -11.98
C ALA A 54 -1.00 4.90 -11.67
N TYR A 55 -0.03 5.44 -10.93
CA TYR A 55 1.15 4.71 -10.48
C TYR A 55 0.79 3.53 -9.58
N LEU A 56 -0.04 3.77 -8.55
CA LEU A 56 -0.45 2.74 -7.59
C LEU A 56 -1.31 1.65 -8.24
N THR A 57 -2.19 2.03 -9.16
CA THR A 57 -3.03 1.08 -9.92
C THR A 57 -2.16 0.12 -10.74
N ARG A 58 -1.18 0.63 -11.49
CA ARG A 58 -0.23 -0.22 -12.24
C ARG A 58 0.51 -1.20 -11.32
N ARG A 59 0.93 -0.74 -10.14
CA ARG A 59 1.62 -1.59 -9.16
C ARG A 59 0.73 -2.69 -8.60
N ARG A 60 -0.55 -2.39 -8.32
CA ARG A 60 -1.54 -3.39 -7.91
C ARG A 60 -1.77 -4.45 -8.98
N ASP A 61 -1.87 -4.04 -10.24
CA ASP A 61 -2.18 -4.94 -11.35
C ASP A 61 -1.01 -5.91 -11.67
N HIS A 62 0.21 -5.58 -11.25
CA HIS A 62 1.37 -6.47 -11.30
C HIS A 62 1.32 -7.61 -10.25
N LEU A 63 0.41 -7.58 -9.27
CA LEU A 63 0.24 -8.62 -8.25
C LEU A 63 -0.58 -9.82 -8.74
N ARG A 64 -0.31 -10.33 -9.94
CA ARG A 64 -1.05 -11.47 -10.51
C ARG A 64 -1.11 -12.67 -9.55
#